data_AF-A0A1E1MMR3-F1
#
_entry.id   AF-A0A1E1MMR3-F1
#
_cell.length_a   1.000
_cell.length_b   1.000
_cell.length_c   1.000
_cell.angle_alpha   90.00
_cell.angle_beta   90.00
_cell.angle_gamma   90.00
#
_symmetry.space_group_name_H-M   'P 1'
#
loop_
_entity.id
_entity.type
_entity.pdbx_description
1 polymer ?
#
loop_
_entity_poly.entity_id
_entity_poly.type
_entity_poly.pdbx_seq_one_letter_code
_entity_poly.pdbx_strand_id
1 'polypeptide(L)'
;MAYGGHQRGHWNFICSCETCASSSYELRRGDIKRARITTLQNQIIERAEIQHEGCLKDLREMKELLQDVYGNSTGAVLACVYFIASEVAASQRDLARSSVFAERAYGERLMCEGEDHPFVLKYGEVRDDLTLHYGYASTNFRETQVDTVPVGLGGEDFEDWLWTWE
;
A
#
# COMPACT_ATOMS: atom_id res chain seq x y z
N MET A 1 28.65 18.96 9.54
CA MET A 1 27.33 19.44 9.06
C MET A 1 27.10 18.84 7.69
N ALA A 2 26.20 17.87 7.57
CA ALA A 2 25.75 17.34 6.29
C ALA A 2 24.24 17.14 6.39
N TYR A 3 23.50 18.20 6.03
CA TYR A 3 22.04 18.15 5.91
C TYR A 3 21.71 18.39 4.45
N GLY A 4 20.92 17.49 3.87
CA GLY A 4 20.38 17.60 2.53
C GLY A 4 20.99 16.59 1.58
N GLY A 5 20.31 15.45 1.43
CA GLY A 5 20.48 14.55 0.29
C GLY A 5 20.13 15.28 -1.00
N HIS A 6 21.05 16.10 -1.49
CA HIS A 6 21.10 16.46 -2.89
C HIS A 6 21.34 15.16 -3.66
N GLN A 7 20.52 14.87 -4.67
CA GLN A 7 20.89 13.94 -5.74
C GLN A 7 22.06 14.51 -6.56
N ARG A 8 23.20 14.83 -5.93
CA ARG A 8 24.48 15.02 -6.60
C ARG A 8 25.11 13.65 -6.68
N GLY A 9 24.84 12.91 -7.74
CA GLY A 9 25.47 11.61 -7.88
C GLY A 9 25.47 11.02 -9.29
N HIS A 10 24.34 11.00 -9.99
CA HIS A 10 24.23 10.18 -11.19
C HIS A 10 23.85 10.94 -12.45
N TRP A 11 23.26 12.12 -12.29
CA TRP A 11 22.75 12.90 -13.40
C TRP A 11 23.09 14.36 -13.10
N ASN A 12 23.73 15.07 -14.02
CA ASN A 12 24.14 16.48 -13.86
C ASN A 12 22.92 17.43 -13.89
N PHE A 13 21.87 17.13 -13.13
CA PHE A 13 20.70 17.97 -12.93
C PHE A 13 20.51 18.27 -11.44
N ILE A 14 19.91 19.42 -11.14
CA ILE A 14 19.45 19.77 -9.79
C ILE A 14 17.93 19.86 -9.88
N CYS A 15 17.23 19.07 -9.07
CA CYS A 15 15.78 19.15 -8.99
C CYS A 15 15.36 20.44 -8.29
N SER A 16 14.43 21.18 -8.90
CA SER A 16 13.84 22.42 -8.35
C SER A 16 12.34 22.29 -8.08
N CYS A 17 11.83 21.08 -7.86
CA CYS A 17 10.43 20.90 -7.47
C CYS A 17 10.16 21.49 -6.08
N GLU A 18 8.89 21.71 -5.75
CA GLU A 18 8.45 22.28 -4.47
C GLU A 18 9.08 21.56 -3.26
N THR A 19 9.13 20.23 -3.30
CA THR A 19 9.75 19.43 -2.25
C THR A 19 11.25 19.70 -2.12
N CYS A 20 11.99 19.75 -3.24
CA CYS A 20 13.44 20.01 -3.22
C CYS A 20 13.79 21.46 -2.89
N ALA A 21 12.88 22.40 -3.15
CA ALA A 21 13.01 23.82 -2.80
C ALA A 21 12.58 24.14 -1.36
N SER A 22 12.08 23.15 -0.61
CA SER A 22 11.57 23.34 0.76
C SER A 22 12.67 23.67 1.77
N SER A 23 12.27 24.18 2.93
CA SER A 23 13.19 24.49 4.03
C SER A 23 13.95 23.25 4.52
N SER A 24 15.14 23.45 5.09
CA SER A 24 15.93 22.35 5.68
C SER A 24 15.18 21.57 6.78
N TYR A 25 14.23 22.23 7.46
CA TYR A 25 13.39 21.60 8.47
C TYR A 25 12.38 20.65 7.83
N GLU A 26 11.64 21.10 6.81
CA GLU A 26 10.67 20.27 6.10
C GLU A 26 11.35 19.11 5.35
N LEU A 27 12.53 19.35 4.76
CA LEU A 27 13.32 18.29 4.14
C LEU A 27 13.66 17.18 5.15
N ARG A 28 14.15 17.55 6.34
CA ARG A 28 14.45 16.56 7.41
C ARG A 28 13.21 15.78 7.84
N ARG A 29 12.06 16.43 7.97
CA ARG A 29 10.80 15.75 8.31
C ARG A 29 10.41 14.75 7.23
N GLY A 30 10.53 15.15 5.96
CA GLY A 30 10.33 14.25 4.83
C GLY A 30 11.28 13.05 4.86
N ASP A 31 12.56 13.27 5.14
CA ASP A 31 13.56 12.20 5.19
C ASP A 31 13.28 11.18 6.30
N ILE A 32 12.82 11.62 7.47
CA ILE A 32 12.41 10.73 8.57
C ILE A 32 11.23 9.86 8.13
N LYS A 33 10.21 10.45 7.49
CA LYS A 33 9.03 9.72 7.00
C LYS A 33 9.43 8.70 5.91
N ARG A 34 10.30 9.09 4.97
CA ARG A 34 10.82 8.19 3.93
C ARG A 34 11.61 7.02 4.52
N ALA A 35 12.45 7.28 5.53
CA ALA A 35 13.16 6.21 6.23
C ALA A 35 12.20 5.24 6.93
N ARG A 36 11.09 5.75 7.49
CA ARG A 36 10.04 4.91 8.06
C ARG A 36 9.32 4.08 7.00
N ILE A 37 9.00 4.65 5.83
CA ILE A 37 8.43 3.92 4.69
C ILE A 37 9.36 2.76 4.28
N THR A 38 10.67 3.02 4.10
CA THR A 38 11.64 1.96 3.77
C THR A 38 11.71 0.87 4.84
N THR A 39 11.64 1.26 6.12
CA THR A 39 11.60 0.30 7.23
C THR A 39 10.36 -0.58 7.15
N LEU A 40 9.18 0.02 6.97
CA LEU A 40 7.91 -0.70 6.84
C LEU A 40 7.93 -1.64 5.63
N GLN A 41 8.44 -1.19 4.48
CA GLN A 41 8.60 -2.02 3.28
C GLN A 41 9.40 -3.29 3.55
N ASN A 42 10.57 -3.17 4.18
CA ASN A 42 11.41 -4.33 4.50
C ASN A 42 10.69 -5.28 5.47
N GLN A 43 10.07 -4.73 6.51
CA GLN A 43 9.36 -5.54 7.50
C GLN A 43 8.13 -6.25 6.94
N ILE A 44 7.42 -5.65 5.97
CA ILE A 44 6.27 -6.25 5.29
C ILE A 44 6.74 -7.39 4.40
N ILE A 45 7.81 -7.19 3.62
CA ILE A 45 8.39 -8.24 2.76
C ILE A 45 8.83 -9.44 3.61
N GLU A 46 9.52 -9.20 4.73
CA GLU A 46 9.96 -10.26 5.64
C GLU A 46 8.80 -11.00 6.30
N ARG A 47 7.70 -10.29 6.65
CA ARG A 47 6.56 -10.88 7.38
C ARG A 47 5.52 -11.53 6.48
N ALA A 48 5.31 -11.04 5.27
CA ALA A 48 4.31 -11.60 4.35
C ALA A 48 4.53 -13.10 4.07
N GLU A 49 5.77 -13.58 4.21
CA GLU A 49 6.13 -14.99 4.05
C GLU A 49 5.94 -15.85 5.33
N ILE A 50 5.83 -15.25 6.52
CA ILE A 50 5.99 -15.96 7.81
C ILE A 50 4.86 -15.67 8.82
N GLN A 51 4.38 -14.43 8.92
CA GLN A 51 3.43 -14.01 9.96
C GLN A 51 2.55 -12.85 9.49
N HIS A 52 1.23 -13.01 9.60
CA HIS A 52 0.24 -12.03 9.12
C HIS A 52 -0.18 -10.98 10.17
N GLU A 53 0.13 -11.21 11.44
CA GLU A 53 -0.22 -10.31 12.53
C GLU A 53 0.50 -8.95 12.41
N GLY A 54 -0.24 -7.86 12.60
CA GLY A 54 0.28 -6.49 12.48
C GLY A 54 0.52 -5.99 11.05
N CYS A 55 0.48 -6.86 10.03
CA CYS A 55 0.77 -6.46 8.65
C CYS A 55 -0.20 -5.39 8.12
N LEU A 56 -1.51 -5.52 8.36
CA LEU A 56 -2.46 -4.49 7.91
C LEU A 56 -2.25 -3.14 8.61
N LYS A 57 -1.85 -3.16 9.88
CA LYS A 57 -1.53 -1.92 10.61
C LYS A 57 -0.30 -1.23 10.02
N ASP A 58 0.74 -2.01 9.73
CA ASP A 58 1.97 -1.49 9.11
C ASP A 58 1.73 -0.99 7.67
N LEU A 59 0.87 -1.68 6.91
CA LEU A 59 0.42 -1.24 5.57
C LEU A 59 -0.42 0.04 5.65
N ARG A 60 -1.30 0.17 6.65
CA ARG A 60 -2.06 1.40 6.90
C ARG A 60 -1.14 2.57 7.22
N GLU A 61 -0.16 2.38 8.11
CA GLU A 61 0.85 3.40 8.43
C GLU A 61 1.65 3.78 7.17
N MET A 62 2.06 2.80 6.36
CA MET A 62 2.78 3.05 5.11
C MET A 62 1.93 3.86 4.12
N LYS A 63 0.63 3.54 3.97
CA LYS A 63 -0.32 4.29 3.14
C LYS A 63 -0.37 5.76 3.55
N GLU A 64 -0.57 6.02 4.84
CA GLU A 64 -0.69 7.37 5.40
C GLU A 64 0.62 8.16 5.22
N LEU A 65 1.78 7.54 5.45
CA LEU A 65 3.08 8.16 5.22
C LEU A 65 3.34 8.46 3.75
N LEU A 66 2.93 7.58 2.82
CA LEU A 66 3.06 7.82 1.39
C LEU A 66 2.26 9.03 0.96
N GLN A 67 0.99 9.11 1.38
CA GLN A 67 0.09 10.23 1.05
C GLN A 67 0.61 11.54 1.64
N ASP A 68 1.16 11.52 2.85
CA ASP A 68 1.73 12.69 3.52
C ASP A 68 3.06 13.17 2.87
N VAL A 69 3.90 12.26 2.37
CA VAL A 69 5.19 12.64 1.74
C VAL A 69 5.04 13.04 0.27
N TYR A 70 4.14 12.38 -0.47
CA TYR A 70 4.08 12.48 -1.93
C TYR A 70 2.71 12.94 -2.47
N GLY A 71 1.73 13.13 -1.59
CA GLY A 71 0.38 13.55 -1.98
C GLY A 71 -0.27 12.59 -2.98
N ASN A 72 -0.83 13.16 -4.04
CA ASN A 72 -1.51 12.43 -5.12
C ASN A 72 -0.53 11.68 -6.06
N SER A 73 0.78 11.84 -5.90
CA SER A 73 1.78 11.20 -6.79
C SER A 73 2.17 9.79 -6.34
N THR A 74 1.27 9.09 -5.66
CA THR A 74 1.55 7.82 -4.96
C THR A 74 0.93 6.60 -5.63
N GLY A 75 0.10 6.76 -6.67
CA GLY A 75 -0.82 5.71 -7.12
C GLY A 75 -0.15 4.36 -7.41
N ALA A 76 0.98 4.32 -8.13
CA ALA A 76 1.68 3.05 -8.39
C ALA A 76 2.20 2.35 -7.11
N VAL A 77 2.56 3.11 -6.08
CA VAL A 77 3.02 2.58 -4.79
C VAL A 77 1.82 2.22 -3.90
N LEU A 78 0.76 3.03 -3.90
CA LEU A 78 -0.50 2.72 -3.22
C LEU A 78 -1.14 1.44 -3.78
N ALA A 79 -1.09 1.26 -5.10
CA ALA A 79 -1.51 0.02 -5.75
C ALA A 79 -0.78 -1.19 -5.17
N CYS A 80 0.54 -1.12 -4.96
CA CYS A 80 1.29 -2.19 -4.30
C CYS A 80 0.83 -2.41 -2.86
N VAL A 81 0.65 -1.34 -2.08
CA VAL A 81 0.22 -1.44 -0.67
C VAL A 81 -1.13 -2.14 -0.57
N TYR A 82 -2.11 -1.73 -1.39
CA TYR A 82 -3.41 -2.38 -1.45
C TYR A 82 -3.32 -3.83 -1.93
N PHE A 83 -2.48 -4.13 -2.92
CA PHE A 83 -2.32 -5.50 -3.41
C PHE A 83 -1.79 -6.43 -2.32
N ILE A 84 -0.77 -5.99 -1.57
CA ILE A 84 -0.21 -6.77 -0.45
C ILE A 84 -1.26 -6.90 0.68
N ALA A 85 -2.03 -5.85 0.96
CA ALA A 85 -3.12 -5.92 1.94
C ALA A 85 -4.18 -6.96 1.53
N SER A 86 -4.47 -7.06 0.23
CA SER A 86 -5.35 -8.09 -0.32
C SER A 86 -4.78 -9.49 -0.13
N GLU A 87 -3.49 -9.71 -0.44
CA GLU A 87 -2.81 -10.99 -0.21
C GLU A 87 -2.86 -11.42 1.27
N VAL A 88 -2.59 -10.48 2.19
CA VAL A 88 -2.67 -10.72 3.64
C VAL A 88 -4.09 -11.11 4.06
N ALA A 89 -5.12 -10.44 3.54
CA ALA A 89 -6.51 -10.78 3.88
C ALA A 89 -6.94 -12.13 3.29
N ALA A 90 -6.60 -12.38 2.01
CA ALA A 90 -6.90 -13.63 1.31
C ALA A 90 -6.22 -14.84 1.97
N SER A 91 -5.00 -14.67 2.48
CA SER A 91 -4.29 -15.75 3.18
C SER A 91 -5.01 -16.18 4.47
N GLN A 92 -5.74 -15.27 5.12
CA GLN A 92 -6.53 -15.56 6.32
C GLN A 92 -7.95 -16.06 6.04
N ARG A 93 -8.39 -16.11 4.77
CA ARG A 93 -9.78 -16.31 4.29
C ARG A 93 -10.72 -15.11 4.53
N ASP A 94 -10.19 -13.91 4.71
CA ASP A 94 -11.00 -12.70 4.84
C ASP A 94 -11.31 -12.11 3.46
N LEU A 95 -12.21 -12.77 2.72
CA LEU A 95 -12.55 -12.40 1.34
C LEU A 95 -13.25 -11.04 1.24
N ALA A 96 -13.98 -10.63 2.30
CA ALA A 96 -14.61 -9.32 2.36
C ALA A 96 -13.55 -8.20 2.24
N ARG A 97 -12.52 -8.19 3.10
CA ARG A 97 -11.46 -7.17 3.02
C ARG A 97 -10.59 -7.34 1.79
N SER A 98 -10.24 -8.58 1.45
CA SER A 98 -9.42 -8.88 0.28
C SER A 98 -10.03 -8.29 -1.00
N SER A 99 -11.34 -8.49 -1.22
CA SER A 99 -12.02 -7.92 -2.40
C SER A 99 -11.90 -6.39 -2.48
N VAL A 100 -12.11 -5.68 -1.37
CA VAL A 100 -12.01 -4.21 -1.32
C VAL A 100 -10.59 -3.74 -1.60
N PHE A 101 -9.59 -4.44 -1.06
CA PHE A 101 -8.18 -4.14 -1.32
C PHE A 101 -7.79 -4.42 -2.77
N ALA A 102 -8.20 -5.53 -3.34
CA ALA A 102 -7.92 -5.88 -4.74
C ALA A 102 -8.53 -4.86 -5.71
N GLU A 103 -9.77 -4.42 -5.48
CA GLU A 103 -10.43 -3.38 -6.27
C GLU A 103 -9.64 -2.07 -6.24
N ARG A 104 -9.23 -1.62 -5.05
CA ARG A 104 -8.44 -0.39 -4.88
C ARG A 104 -7.05 -0.52 -5.53
N ALA A 105 -6.40 -1.67 -5.38
CA ALA A 105 -5.11 -1.95 -6.01
C ALA A 105 -5.21 -1.85 -7.53
N TYR A 106 -6.23 -2.48 -8.12
CA TYR A 106 -6.50 -2.43 -9.55
C TYR A 106 -6.77 -0.99 -10.01
N GLY A 107 -7.65 -0.26 -9.32
CA GLY A 107 -8.00 1.13 -9.66
C GLY A 107 -6.79 2.06 -9.67
N GLU A 108 -5.96 2.02 -8.62
CA GLU A 108 -4.74 2.83 -8.53
C GLU A 108 -3.73 2.49 -9.64
N ARG A 109 -3.58 1.19 -9.95
CA ARG A 109 -2.68 0.70 -10.99
C ARG A 109 -3.15 1.13 -12.38
N LEU A 110 -4.44 0.95 -12.66
CA LEU A 110 -5.07 1.33 -13.92
C LEU A 110 -4.91 2.82 -14.19
N MET A 111 -5.17 3.66 -13.19
CA MET A 111 -5.03 5.12 -13.30
C MET A 111 -3.60 5.56 -13.58
N CYS A 112 -2.59 4.84 -13.09
CA CYS A 112 -1.19 5.20 -13.25
C CYS A 112 -0.53 4.66 -14.52
N GLU A 113 -0.91 3.46 -14.95
CA GLU A 113 -0.13 2.69 -15.95
C GLU A 113 -0.90 2.39 -17.23
N GLY A 114 -2.23 2.52 -17.22
CA GLY A 114 -3.10 2.23 -18.38
C GLY A 114 -3.42 0.75 -18.58
N GLU A 115 -4.49 0.47 -19.31
CA GLU A 115 -5.12 -0.86 -19.44
C GLU A 115 -4.18 -1.96 -19.95
N ASP A 116 -3.28 -1.62 -20.87
CA ASP A 116 -2.38 -2.59 -21.52
C ASP A 116 -1.16 -2.96 -20.65
N HIS A 117 -1.02 -2.36 -19.46
CA HIS A 117 0.14 -2.62 -18.62
C HIS A 117 0.07 -4.01 -17.99
N PRO A 118 1.15 -4.82 -18.00
CA PRO A 118 1.12 -6.18 -17.45
C PRO A 118 0.67 -6.26 -15.98
N PHE A 119 0.98 -5.26 -15.16
CA PHE A 119 0.51 -5.23 -13.77
C PHE A 119 -0.98 -4.89 -13.65
N VAL A 120 -1.54 -4.08 -14.55
CA VAL A 120 -2.99 -3.81 -14.58
C VAL A 120 -3.75 -5.08 -14.93
N LEU A 121 -3.28 -5.82 -15.94
CA LEU A 121 -3.86 -7.11 -16.30
C LEU A 121 -3.80 -8.10 -15.13
N LYS A 122 -2.62 -8.26 -14.52
CA LYS A 122 -2.44 -9.14 -13.35
C LYS A 122 -3.35 -8.76 -12.18
N TYR A 123 -3.46 -7.47 -11.86
CA TYR A 123 -4.28 -7.01 -10.75
C TYR A 123 -5.77 -7.15 -11.06
N GLY A 124 -6.16 -7.00 -12.33
CA GLY A 124 -7.52 -7.26 -12.80
C GLY A 124 -7.91 -8.73 -12.66
N GLU A 125 -7.03 -9.66 -13.06
CA GLU A 125 -7.24 -11.10 -12.86
C GLU A 125 -7.45 -11.44 -11.38
N VAL A 126 -6.62 -10.90 -10.50
CA VAL A 126 -6.72 -11.13 -9.05
C VAL A 126 -7.95 -10.49 -8.43
N ARG A 127 -8.35 -9.30 -8.89
CA ARG A 127 -9.61 -8.66 -8.48
C ARG A 127 -10.82 -9.54 -8.83
N ASP A 128 -10.78 -10.17 -10.01
CA ASP A 128 -11.86 -11.04 -10.49
C ASP A 128 -11.85 -12.42 -9.82
N ASP A 129 -10.67 -12.92 -9.46
CA ASP A 129 -10.48 -14.20 -8.76
C ASP A 129 -9.40 -14.08 -7.66
N LEU A 130 -9.85 -13.87 -6.42
CA LEU A 130 -9.00 -13.74 -5.24
C LEU A 130 -8.19 -15.01 -4.92
N THR A 131 -8.58 -16.16 -5.48
CA THR A 131 -7.83 -17.42 -5.27
C THR A 131 -6.48 -17.43 -5.97
N LEU A 132 -6.26 -16.48 -6.89
CA LEU A 132 -4.99 -16.26 -7.59
C LEU A 132 -3.93 -15.60 -6.71
N HIS A 133 -4.28 -15.12 -5.52
CA HIS A 133 -3.30 -14.60 -4.57
C HIS A 133 -2.31 -15.68 -4.12
N TYR A 134 -1.04 -15.29 -3.99
CA TYR A 134 -0.04 -16.16 -3.39
C TYR A 134 -0.39 -16.44 -1.94
N GLY A 135 -0.49 -17.72 -1.57
CA GLY A 135 -0.85 -18.12 -0.20
C GLY A 135 -2.33 -17.99 0.15
N TYR A 136 -3.22 -17.93 -0.86
CA TYR A 136 -4.68 -17.99 -0.64
C TYR A 136 -5.07 -19.11 0.34
N ALA A 137 -5.89 -18.75 1.33
CA ALA A 137 -6.41 -19.66 2.36
C ALA A 137 -5.34 -20.51 3.09
N SER A 138 -4.13 -19.96 3.27
CA SER A 138 -3.03 -20.61 4.00
C SER A 138 -3.31 -20.76 5.50
N THR A 139 -4.15 -19.89 6.05
CA THR A 139 -4.63 -19.96 7.44
C THR A 139 -6.16 -19.87 7.49
N ASN A 140 -6.72 -20.11 8.67
CA ASN A 140 -8.17 -20.02 8.93
C ASN A 140 -8.46 -19.03 10.07
N PHE A 141 -7.69 -17.96 10.21
CA PHE A 141 -7.86 -17.00 11.31
C PHE A 141 -9.21 -16.27 11.24
N ARG A 142 -9.67 -15.92 10.04
CA ARG A 142 -10.91 -15.18 9.85
C ARG A 142 -11.56 -15.52 8.52
N GLU A 143 -12.72 -16.14 8.58
CA GLU A 143 -13.44 -16.56 7.37
C GLU A 143 -14.61 -15.62 7.11
N THR A 144 -14.51 -14.83 6.05
CA THR A 144 -15.58 -13.93 5.58
C THR A 144 -15.82 -14.20 4.09
N GLN A 145 -16.96 -13.75 3.59
CA GLN A 145 -17.32 -13.87 2.17
C GLN A 145 -17.41 -12.47 1.56
N VAL A 146 -17.26 -12.36 0.24
CA VAL A 146 -17.28 -11.06 -0.47
C VAL A 146 -18.60 -10.31 -0.25
N ASP A 147 -19.71 -11.02 -0.12
CA ASP A 147 -21.04 -10.46 0.18
C ASP A 147 -21.21 -9.96 1.62
N THR A 148 -20.24 -10.20 2.50
CA THR A 148 -20.23 -9.70 3.88
C THR A 148 -19.49 -8.37 4.05
N VAL A 149 -19.09 -7.72 2.96
CA VAL A 149 -18.59 -6.33 3.00
C VAL A 149 -19.68 -5.44 3.62
N PRO A 150 -19.37 -4.67 4.68
CA PRO A 150 -20.37 -3.90 5.39
C PRO A 150 -20.93 -2.78 4.52
N VAL A 151 -22.26 -2.68 4.52
CA VAL A 151 -23.00 -1.66 3.77
C VAL A 151 -23.46 -0.56 4.72
N GLY A 152 -23.34 0.69 4.29
CA GLY A 152 -23.84 1.85 5.05
C GLY A 152 -22.91 2.35 6.16
N LEU A 153 -21.68 1.83 6.26
CA LEU A 153 -20.64 2.45 7.09
C LEU A 153 -20.20 3.79 6.47
N GLY A 154 -19.91 4.76 7.33
CA GLY A 154 -19.27 6.02 6.92
C GLY A 154 -17.84 5.79 6.46
N GLY A 155 -17.23 6.79 5.82
CA GLY A 155 -15.88 6.65 5.26
C GLY A 155 -14.81 6.31 6.30
N GLU A 156 -14.84 6.93 7.48
CA GLU A 156 -13.87 6.67 8.56
C GLU A 156 -14.09 5.29 9.18
N ASP A 157 -15.34 4.97 9.57
CA ASP A 157 -15.70 3.66 10.11
C ASP A 157 -15.37 2.51 9.14
N PHE A 158 -15.54 2.76 7.82
CA PHE A 158 -15.19 1.79 6.78
C PHE A 158 -13.67 1.60 6.66
N GLU A 159 -12.88 2.67 6.70
CA GLU A 159 -11.41 2.56 6.72
C GLU A 159 -10.93 1.83 7.99
N ASP A 160 -11.54 2.12 9.14
CA ASP A 160 -11.19 1.43 10.38
C ASP A 160 -11.55 -0.05 10.33
N TRP A 161 -12.73 -0.41 9.84
CA TRP A 161 -13.06 -1.80 9.57
C TRP A 161 -12.05 -2.45 8.60
N LEU A 162 -11.69 -1.76 7.53
CA LEU A 162 -10.84 -2.29 6.47
C LEU A 162 -9.42 -2.60 6.95
N TRP A 163 -8.82 -1.73 7.77
CA TRP A 163 -7.42 -1.83 8.17
C TRP A 163 -7.16 -2.49 9.53
N THR A 164 -8.22 -2.79 10.28
CA THR A 164 -8.08 -3.31 11.66
C THR A 164 -8.58 -4.75 11.74
N TRP A 165 -7.70 -5.65 12.19
CA TRP A 165 -8.09 -6.95 12.71
C TRP A 165 -8.47 -6.72 14.18
N GLU A 166 -9.75 -6.90 14.52
CA GLU A 166 -10.18 -7.01 15.93
C GLU A 166 -9.76 -8.37 16.50
#